data_AF-A0A3M1L059-F1
#
_entry.id   AF-A0A3M1L059-F1
#
_cell.length_a   1.000
_cell.length_b   1.000
_cell.length_c   1.000
_cell.angle_alpha   90.00
_cell.angle_beta   90.00
_cell.angle_gamma   90.00
#
_symmetry.space_group_name_H-M   'P 1'
#
loop_
_entity.id
_entity.type
_entity.pdbx_description
1 polymer ?
#
loop_
_entity_poly.entity_id
_entity_poly.type
_entity_poly.pdbx_seq_one_letter_code
_entity_poly.pdbx_strand_id
1 'polypeptide(L)'
;MDNVQCYQKIVAKLTWATQQLGKDIEPTELENIGNLVWQTLEGKWRYFHTSKHILEVAEDNSPIAVLAAIFHDIVYVQVDECIPFNLTRYISPFIIQTSDGSYQIKSANQLSIDSVFSLISKVFGYDVGETLDPNSGQNEFLSAVVAGSILKHWLPKEIIWQIAACIEATIPFRPDFERSRQASSVYGRVICAQKNPIERLYERLIATNQEFGFGYTEAKLVDIVHLCVNLANRDLQGFNSQKSEVFLDNTWDLLLESNHHLCDRDSHTIAEYRIALGKNYYFLQNFLQPSLIFNQFQGQPEKAVYERWIIQAKNNLNLARLYLGSQLVATLIVESICGKFAPQMTLSTIVGQSC
;
A
#
# COMPACT_ATOMS: atom_id res chain seq x y z
N MET A 1 4.97 21.06 0.16
CA MET A 1 5.35 20.98 1.59
C MET A 1 6.83 20.66 1.58
N ASP A 2 7.64 21.38 2.34
CA ASP A 2 9.08 21.09 2.41
C ASP A 2 9.34 19.87 3.31
N ASN A 3 10.40 19.12 3.08
CA ASN A 3 10.70 17.84 3.74
C ASN A 3 10.83 17.99 5.26
N VAL A 4 11.42 19.09 5.73
CA VAL A 4 11.51 19.42 7.17
C VAL A 4 10.11 19.57 7.78
N GLN A 5 9.16 20.14 7.04
CA GLN A 5 7.80 20.32 7.51
C GLN A 5 7.03 18.98 7.57
N CYS A 6 7.29 18.05 6.65
CA CYS A 6 6.71 16.71 6.69
C CYS A 6 7.17 15.93 7.92
N TYR A 7 8.48 15.91 8.20
CA TYR A 7 9.04 15.26 9.39
C TYR A 7 8.40 15.75 10.69
N GLN A 8 8.33 17.08 10.89
CA GLN A 8 7.71 17.68 12.07
C GLN A 8 6.24 17.28 12.23
N LYS A 9 5.49 17.22 11.11
CA LYS A 9 4.08 16.79 11.13
C LYS A 9 3.93 15.32 11.47
N ILE A 10 4.83 14.45 11.00
CA ILE A 10 4.83 13.02 11.37
C ILE A 10 5.00 12.89 12.89
N VAL A 11 6.01 13.55 13.47
CA VAL A 11 6.25 13.51 14.92
C VAL A 11 5.05 14.08 15.69
N ALA A 12 4.46 15.20 15.22
CA ALA A 12 3.28 15.78 15.84
C ALA A 12 2.06 14.84 15.80
N LYS A 13 1.84 14.14 14.69
CA LYS A 13 0.75 13.16 14.54
C LYS A 13 0.97 11.92 15.39
N LEU A 14 2.20 11.40 15.46
CA LEU A 14 2.58 10.32 16.38
C LEU A 14 2.29 10.71 17.83
N THR A 15 2.78 11.89 18.25
CA THR A 15 2.57 12.44 19.60
C THR A 15 1.10 12.57 19.93
N TRP A 16 0.33 13.18 19.02
CA TRP A 16 -1.11 13.35 19.21
C TRP A 16 -1.80 11.98 19.35
N ALA A 17 -1.52 11.03 18.46
CA ALA A 17 -2.21 9.75 18.46
C ALA A 17 -1.91 8.92 19.72
N THR A 18 -0.66 8.92 20.18
CA THR A 18 -0.26 8.18 21.39
C THR A 18 -0.86 8.81 22.65
N GLN A 19 -0.91 10.15 22.73
CA GLN A 19 -1.58 10.85 23.82
C GLN A 19 -3.09 10.59 23.85
N GLN A 20 -3.76 10.57 22.70
CA GLN A 20 -5.19 10.21 22.63
C GLN A 20 -5.46 8.76 23.06
N LEU A 21 -4.47 7.87 22.93
CA LEU A 21 -4.52 6.50 23.44
C LEU A 21 -4.10 6.39 24.92
N GLY A 22 -3.91 7.52 25.61
CA GLY A 22 -3.52 7.58 27.01
C GLY A 22 -2.10 7.08 27.26
N LYS A 23 -1.22 7.18 26.26
CA LYS A 23 0.19 6.81 26.38
C LYS A 23 1.06 8.04 26.47
N ASP A 24 1.92 8.04 27.47
CA ASP A 24 3.00 9.00 27.61
C ASP A 24 4.28 8.32 27.13
N ILE A 25 4.75 8.73 25.95
CA ILE A 25 5.95 8.21 25.30
C ILE A 25 6.95 9.35 25.29
N GLU A 26 8.20 9.07 25.65
CA GLU A 26 9.24 10.08 25.71
C GLU A 26 9.37 10.80 24.36
N PRO A 27 9.45 12.14 24.31
CA PRO A 27 9.53 12.89 23.05
C PRO A 27 10.67 12.42 22.15
N THR A 28 11.81 12.04 22.74
CA THR A 28 12.97 11.51 22.00
C THR A 28 12.69 10.17 21.32
N GLU A 29 11.85 9.32 21.92
CA GLU A 29 11.41 8.06 21.30
C GLU A 29 10.49 8.33 20.11
N LEU A 30 9.56 9.28 20.25
CA LEU A 30 8.66 9.70 19.17
C LEU A 30 9.42 10.36 18.01
N GLU A 31 10.44 11.18 18.30
CA GLU A 31 11.34 11.75 17.30
C GLU A 31 12.12 10.67 16.54
N ASN A 32 12.61 9.65 17.25
CA ASN A 32 13.31 8.51 16.65
C ASN A 32 12.39 7.70 15.72
N ILE A 33 11.15 7.44 16.15
CA ILE A 33 10.14 6.77 15.32
C ILE A 33 9.78 7.63 14.11
N GLY A 34 9.53 8.92 14.32
CA GLY A 34 9.21 9.85 13.23
C GLY A 34 10.33 9.96 12.21
N ASN A 35 11.60 9.93 12.66
CA ASN A 35 12.75 9.96 11.77
C ASN A 35 12.88 8.65 10.99
N LEU A 36 12.61 7.51 11.65
CA LEU A 36 12.59 6.21 10.98
C LEU A 36 11.56 6.19 9.83
N VAL A 37 10.32 6.60 10.11
CA VAL A 37 9.22 6.66 9.13
C VAL A 37 9.54 7.65 8.00
N TRP A 38 10.02 8.84 8.34
CA TRP A 38 10.34 9.86 7.35
C TRP A 38 11.44 9.37 6.39
N GLN A 39 12.55 8.83 6.91
CA GLN A 39 13.65 8.35 6.08
C GLN A 39 13.24 7.26 5.09
N THR A 40 12.29 6.39 5.45
CA THR A 40 11.82 5.31 4.57
C THR A 40 10.93 5.81 3.43
N LEU A 41 10.30 6.97 3.60
CA LEU A 41 9.37 7.54 2.62
C LEU A 41 10.01 8.60 1.71
N GLU A 42 11.25 9.01 2.01
CA GLU A 42 12.05 9.93 1.19
C GLU A 42 13.07 9.16 0.32
N GLY A 43 12.79 7.88 0.04
CA GLY A 43 13.61 7.07 -0.87
C GLY A 43 13.67 7.69 -2.27
N LYS A 44 14.79 7.52 -2.97
CA LYS A 44 15.03 8.10 -4.31
C LYS A 44 13.98 7.77 -5.38
N TRP A 45 13.22 6.71 -5.16
CA TRP A 45 12.19 6.23 -6.09
C TRP A 45 10.77 6.46 -5.57
N ARG A 46 10.59 7.00 -4.36
CA ARG A 46 9.27 7.32 -3.81
C ARG A 46 8.79 8.64 -4.40
N TYR A 47 7.87 8.59 -5.35
CA TYR A 47 7.23 9.78 -5.95
C TYR A 47 5.79 9.93 -5.48
N PHE A 48 5.07 8.82 -5.34
CA PHE A 48 3.69 8.82 -4.86
C PHE A 48 3.63 8.47 -3.38
N HIS A 49 4.17 7.30 -2.98
CA HIS A 49 4.12 6.81 -1.61
C HIS A 49 5.21 7.50 -0.75
N THR A 50 4.96 8.76 -0.42
CA THR A 50 5.87 9.72 0.24
C THR A 50 5.39 10.13 1.64
N SER A 51 6.21 10.88 2.38
CA SER A 51 5.82 11.46 3.67
C SER A 51 4.59 12.37 3.56
N LYS A 52 4.43 13.07 2.43
CA LYS A 52 3.26 13.90 2.16
C LYS A 52 2.01 13.06 2.00
N HIS A 53 2.09 11.95 1.24
CA HIS A 53 0.97 11.04 1.04
C HIS A 53 0.46 10.47 2.37
N ILE A 54 1.32 9.89 3.20
CA ILE A 54 0.88 9.33 4.49
C ILE A 54 0.25 10.38 5.42
N LEU A 55 0.67 11.65 5.31
CA LEU A 55 0.11 12.74 6.09
C LEU A 55 -1.29 13.13 5.63
N GLU A 56 -1.57 13.08 4.33
CA GLU A 56 -2.92 13.24 3.76
C GLU A 56 -3.84 12.09 4.22
N VAL A 57 -3.33 10.86 4.26
CA VAL A 57 -4.07 9.69 4.79
C VAL A 57 -4.28 9.77 6.31
N ALA A 58 -3.34 10.40 7.04
CA ALA A 58 -3.42 10.62 8.49
C ALA A 58 -4.31 11.80 8.90
N GLU A 59 -5.08 12.41 7.99
CA GLU A 59 -6.12 13.39 8.31
C GLU A 59 -7.39 12.71 8.85
N ASP A 60 -7.27 12.17 10.08
CA ASP A 60 -8.35 11.51 10.82
C ASP A 60 -8.40 11.98 12.29
N ASN A 61 -9.52 11.74 12.96
CA ASN A 61 -9.71 11.96 14.40
C ASN A 61 -9.57 10.68 15.24
N SER A 62 -9.41 9.52 14.61
CA SER A 62 -9.11 8.25 15.26
C SER A 62 -7.60 8.08 15.41
N PRO A 63 -7.07 7.97 16.64
CA PRO A 63 -5.64 7.77 16.83
C PRO A 63 -5.15 6.44 16.25
N ILE A 64 -6.01 5.42 16.19
CA ILE A 64 -5.67 4.12 15.58
C ILE A 64 -5.47 4.27 14.07
N ALA A 65 -6.41 4.94 13.37
CA ALA A 65 -6.27 5.18 11.93
C ALA A 65 -5.07 6.09 11.62
N VAL A 66 -4.79 7.10 12.47
CA VAL A 66 -3.60 7.95 12.30
C VAL A 66 -2.32 7.14 12.41
N LEU A 67 -2.20 6.26 13.41
CA LEU A 67 -1.03 5.38 13.52
C LEU A 67 -0.94 4.43 12.32
N ALA A 68 -2.04 3.81 11.92
CA ALA A 68 -2.05 2.94 10.73
C ALA A 68 -1.60 3.70 9.47
N ALA A 69 -2.13 4.90 9.21
CA ALA A 69 -1.75 5.75 8.09
C ALA A 69 -0.24 6.07 8.08
N ILE A 70 0.34 6.42 9.23
CA ILE A 70 1.77 6.75 9.34
C ILE A 70 2.66 5.57 8.98
N PHE A 71 2.21 4.34 9.25
CA PHE A 71 3.01 3.14 9.08
C PHE A 71 2.74 2.37 7.79
N HIS A 72 1.59 2.52 7.12
CA HIS A 72 1.17 1.53 6.10
C HIS A 72 2.14 1.36 4.91
N ASP A 73 2.88 2.41 4.53
CA ASP A 73 3.75 2.43 3.33
C ASP A 73 5.28 2.44 3.61
N ILE A 74 5.69 2.27 4.86
CA ILE A 74 7.10 2.40 5.22
C ILE A 74 7.99 1.28 4.66
N VAL A 75 7.38 0.16 4.24
CA VAL A 75 8.03 -0.88 3.45
C VAL A 75 7.39 -0.96 2.08
N TYR A 76 8.16 -0.76 1.01
CA TYR A 76 7.68 -0.96 -0.36
C TYR A 76 8.77 -1.62 -1.21
N VAL A 77 8.89 -2.93 -1.11
CA VAL A 77 10.03 -3.70 -1.66
C VAL A 77 10.14 -3.56 -3.18
N GLN A 78 9.02 -3.52 -3.90
CA GLN A 78 8.97 -3.46 -5.36
C GLN A 78 9.47 -2.12 -5.90
N VAL A 79 9.41 -1.06 -5.07
CA VAL A 79 9.88 0.29 -5.38
C VAL A 79 11.27 0.51 -4.80
N ASP A 80 11.54 0.09 -3.57
CA ASP A 80 12.84 0.30 -2.93
C ASP A 80 13.88 -0.77 -3.35
N GLU A 81 13.49 -1.75 -4.16
CA GLU A 81 14.23 -2.96 -4.58
C GLU A 81 14.70 -3.88 -3.43
N CYS A 82 14.48 -3.47 -2.18
CA CYS A 82 14.85 -4.19 -0.98
C CYS A 82 14.07 -3.65 0.23
N ILE A 83 14.19 -4.35 1.36
CA ILE A 83 13.74 -3.82 2.65
C ILE A 83 14.76 -2.76 3.12
N PRO A 84 14.33 -1.54 3.50
CA PRO A 84 15.23 -0.54 4.06
C PRO A 84 16.03 -1.08 5.26
N PHE A 85 17.34 -0.82 5.27
CA PHE A 85 18.25 -1.40 6.26
C PHE A 85 17.85 -1.07 7.71
N ASN A 86 17.41 0.16 7.95
CA ASN A 86 16.91 0.62 9.25
C ASN A 86 15.67 -0.15 9.74
N LEU A 87 14.90 -0.78 8.84
CA LEU A 87 13.75 -1.62 9.17
C LEU A 87 14.10 -3.10 9.38
N THR A 88 15.27 -3.55 8.93
CA THR A 88 15.66 -4.97 8.91
C THR A 88 15.65 -5.59 10.31
N ARG A 89 15.98 -4.84 11.36
CA ARG A 89 15.93 -5.31 12.76
C ARG A 89 14.53 -5.72 13.23
N TYR A 90 13.47 -5.16 12.63
CA TYR A 90 12.09 -5.46 12.97
C TYR A 90 11.52 -6.61 12.14
N ILE A 91 12.07 -6.86 10.95
CA ILE A 91 11.56 -7.84 9.98
C ILE A 91 12.35 -9.16 10.01
N SER A 92 13.67 -9.09 10.05
CA SER A 92 14.56 -10.28 9.99
C SER A 92 14.35 -11.32 11.10
N PRO A 93 13.79 -11.01 12.29
CA PRO A 93 13.41 -12.05 13.23
C PRO A 93 12.35 -13.02 12.67
N PHE A 94 11.49 -12.56 11.77
CA PHE A 94 10.30 -13.30 11.31
C PHE A 94 10.34 -13.70 9.83
N ILE A 95 11.00 -12.91 8.99
CA ILE A 95 11.01 -13.07 7.54
C ILE A 95 12.43 -13.39 7.06
N ILE A 96 12.54 -14.28 6.08
CA ILE A 96 13.77 -14.58 5.36
C ILE A 96 13.59 -14.23 3.88
N GLN A 97 14.69 -13.83 3.23
CA GLN A 97 14.74 -13.77 1.78
C GLN A 97 15.27 -15.11 1.27
N THR A 98 14.52 -15.73 0.36
CA THR A 98 14.90 -16.99 -0.28
C THR A 98 15.88 -16.76 -1.43
N SER A 99 16.48 -17.83 -1.94
CA SER A 99 17.49 -17.76 -3.00
C SER A 99 16.98 -17.19 -4.32
N ASP A 100 15.67 -17.25 -4.57
CA ASP A 100 15.00 -16.67 -5.74
C ASP A 100 14.63 -15.19 -5.54
N GLY A 101 15.01 -14.60 -4.40
CA GLY A 101 14.76 -13.20 -4.05
C GLY A 101 13.39 -12.95 -3.42
N SER A 102 12.50 -13.94 -3.33
CA SER A 102 11.21 -13.78 -2.66
C SER A 102 11.36 -13.74 -1.13
N TYR A 103 10.33 -13.25 -0.45
CA TYR A 103 10.30 -13.16 1.01
C TYR A 103 9.38 -14.24 1.57
N GLN A 104 9.81 -14.90 2.63
CA GLN A 104 9.06 -16.00 3.25
C GLN A 104 9.03 -15.82 4.77
N ILE A 105 7.86 -16.10 5.36
CA ILE A 105 7.73 -16.22 6.81
C ILE A 105 8.53 -17.44 7.26
N LYS A 106 9.44 -17.27 8.22
CA LYS A 106 10.28 -18.36 8.74
C LYS A 106 9.43 -19.56 9.19
N SER A 107 9.98 -20.75 9.02
CA SER A 107 9.35 -21.97 9.51
C SER A 107 9.30 -22.00 11.05
N ALA A 108 8.40 -22.83 11.61
CA ALA A 108 8.11 -22.86 13.04
C ALA A 108 9.34 -23.11 13.93
N ASN A 109 10.33 -23.84 13.44
CA ASN A 109 11.60 -24.12 14.15
C ASN A 109 12.58 -22.93 14.15
N GLN A 110 12.37 -21.93 13.29
CA GLN A 110 13.23 -20.76 13.13
C GLN A 110 12.55 -19.47 13.66
N LEU A 111 11.23 -19.51 13.84
CA LEU A 111 10.44 -18.38 14.29
C LEU A 111 10.57 -18.20 15.81
N SER A 112 10.85 -16.98 16.27
CA SER A 112 10.69 -16.65 17.68
C SER A 112 9.21 -16.64 18.05
N ILE A 113 8.88 -17.08 19.27
CA ILE A 113 7.51 -16.96 19.79
C ILE A 113 7.26 -15.48 20.08
N ASP A 114 6.61 -14.79 19.14
CA ASP A 114 6.18 -13.40 19.30
C ASP A 114 4.66 -13.31 19.06
N SER A 115 3.94 -13.02 20.14
CA SER A 115 2.47 -12.96 20.08
C SER A 115 1.93 -11.81 19.23
N VAL A 116 2.68 -10.72 19.05
CA VAL A 116 2.28 -9.59 18.19
C VAL A 116 2.48 -9.96 16.72
N PHE A 117 3.59 -10.60 16.38
CA PHE A 117 3.79 -11.12 15.03
C PHE A 117 2.72 -12.15 14.65
N SER A 118 2.40 -13.08 15.57
CA SER A 118 1.34 -14.07 15.35
C SER A 118 -0.03 -13.42 15.12
N LEU A 119 -0.36 -12.41 15.93
CA LEU A 119 -1.59 -11.62 15.78
C LEU A 119 -1.68 -10.95 14.41
N ILE A 120 -0.61 -10.29 13.97
CA ILE A 120 -0.56 -9.60 12.67
C ILE A 120 -0.66 -10.61 11.52
N SER A 121 0.05 -11.72 11.60
CA SER A 121 -0.03 -12.79 10.59
C SER A 121 -1.46 -13.30 10.43
N LYS A 122 -2.19 -13.50 11.54
CA LYS A 122 -3.60 -13.91 11.50
C LYS A 122 -4.52 -12.86 10.91
N VAL A 123 -4.31 -11.57 11.20
CA VAL A 123 -5.07 -10.46 10.58
C VAL A 123 -4.89 -10.45 9.06
N PHE A 124 -3.67 -10.66 8.58
CA PHE A 124 -3.35 -10.71 7.15
C PHE A 124 -3.66 -12.07 6.50
N GLY A 125 -4.01 -13.09 7.29
CA GLY A 125 -4.31 -14.44 6.80
C GLY A 125 -3.08 -15.17 6.26
N TYR A 126 -1.90 -14.92 6.83
CA TYR A 126 -0.67 -15.62 6.51
C TYR A 126 -0.39 -16.75 7.50
N ASP A 127 0.16 -17.84 6.96
CA ASP A 127 0.64 -18.98 7.73
C ASP A 127 2.18 -18.99 7.86
N VAL A 128 2.65 -19.70 8.88
CA VAL A 128 4.09 -19.93 9.11
C VAL A 128 4.68 -20.70 7.93
N GLY A 129 5.82 -20.24 7.39
CA GLY A 129 6.42 -20.84 6.21
C GLY A 129 5.88 -20.32 4.88
N GLU A 130 4.87 -19.45 4.87
CA GLU A 130 4.26 -18.94 3.63
C GLU A 130 5.19 -17.93 2.94
N THR A 131 5.30 -18.05 1.61
CA THR A 131 5.96 -17.05 0.76
C THR A 131 5.03 -15.86 0.55
N LEU A 132 5.54 -14.67 0.77
CA LEU A 132 4.82 -13.42 0.56
C LEU A 132 4.71 -13.15 -0.95
N ASP A 133 3.48 -12.96 -1.42
CA ASP A 133 3.21 -12.57 -2.81
C ASP A 133 3.24 -11.03 -2.93
N PRO A 134 4.14 -10.47 -3.77
CA PRO A 134 4.21 -9.04 -4.05
C PRO A 134 2.90 -8.40 -4.49
N ASN A 135 1.96 -9.17 -5.04
CA ASN A 135 0.66 -8.66 -5.52
C ASN A 135 -0.49 -8.90 -4.54
N SER A 136 -0.22 -9.47 -3.37
CA SER A 136 -1.24 -9.86 -2.38
C SER A 136 -0.99 -9.26 -0.99
N GLY A 137 -0.44 -8.04 -0.92
CA GLY A 137 -0.31 -7.29 0.33
C GLY A 137 1.01 -7.47 1.09
N GLN A 138 2.09 -7.88 0.40
CA GLN A 138 3.41 -8.06 1.01
C GLN A 138 3.89 -6.79 1.73
N ASN A 139 3.72 -5.62 1.12
CA ASN A 139 4.25 -4.36 1.64
C ASN A 139 3.53 -3.95 2.91
N GLU A 140 2.20 -3.94 2.87
CA GLU A 140 1.32 -3.62 3.97
C GLU A 140 1.54 -4.58 5.15
N PHE A 141 1.75 -5.87 4.86
CA PHE A 141 2.09 -6.84 5.90
C PHE A 141 3.43 -6.53 6.57
N LEU A 142 4.48 -6.28 5.79
CA LEU A 142 5.80 -5.96 6.33
C LEU A 142 5.77 -4.63 7.11
N SER A 143 5.07 -3.62 6.60
CA SER A 143 4.79 -2.36 7.28
C SER A 143 4.06 -2.57 8.61
N ALA A 144 3.03 -3.42 8.65
CA ALA A 144 2.32 -3.77 9.87
C ALA A 144 3.22 -4.51 10.88
N VAL A 145 4.08 -5.42 10.43
CA VAL A 145 5.06 -6.12 11.28
C VAL A 145 6.03 -5.13 11.92
N VAL A 146 6.51 -4.14 11.17
CA VAL A 146 7.36 -3.07 11.71
C VAL A 146 6.57 -2.24 12.73
N ALA A 147 5.37 -1.79 12.37
CA ALA A 147 4.50 -1.01 13.25
C ALA A 147 4.25 -1.73 14.57
N GLY A 148 3.83 -2.99 14.53
CA GLY A 148 3.60 -3.80 15.73
C GLY A 148 4.87 -4.04 16.55
N SER A 149 6.01 -4.26 15.89
CA SER A 149 7.29 -4.46 16.57
C SER A 149 7.77 -3.22 17.32
N ILE A 150 7.50 -2.03 16.81
CA ILE A 150 7.79 -0.75 17.46
C ILE A 150 6.76 -0.47 18.55
N LEU A 151 5.47 -0.51 18.21
CA LEU A 151 4.41 -0.02 19.09
C LEU A 151 4.11 -0.94 20.28
N LYS A 152 4.48 -2.23 20.24
CA LYS A 152 4.29 -3.18 21.35
C LYS A 152 4.96 -2.81 22.66
N HIS A 153 5.90 -1.86 22.64
CA HIS A 153 6.53 -1.34 23.85
C HIS A 153 5.59 -0.46 24.69
N TRP A 154 4.58 0.16 24.07
CA TRP A 154 3.68 1.11 24.75
C TRP A 154 2.19 0.77 24.59
N LEU A 155 1.81 0.15 23.46
CA LEU A 155 0.42 -0.16 23.12
C LEU A 155 0.07 -1.60 23.47
N PRO A 156 -1.15 -1.83 24.00
CA PRO A 156 -1.65 -3.17 24.24
C PRO A 156 -1.98 -3.86 22.90
N LYS A 157 -2.06 -5.19 22.90
CA LYS A 157 -2.20 -6.00 21.68
C LYS A 157 -3.49 -5.69 20.92
N GLU A 158 -4.55 -5.35 21.65
CA GLU A 158 -5.87 -4.97 21.14
C GLU A 158 -5.79 -3.74 20.22
N ILE A 159 -4.91 -2.78 20.55
CA ILE A 159 -4.72 -1.57 19.75
C ILE A 159 -3.85 -1.89 18.54
N ILE A 160 -2.78 -2.66 18.71
CA ILE A 160 -1.91 -3.08 17.60
C ILE A 160 -2.67 -3.93 16.59
N TRP A 161 -3.57 -4.79 17.06
CA TRP A 161 -4.47 -5.57 16.23
C TRP A 161 -5.37 -4.69 15.35
N GLN A 162 -5.97 -3.64 15.92
CA GLN A 162 -6.77 -2.68 15.16
C GLN A 162 -5.93 -1.87 14.16
N ILE A 163 -4.70 -1.48 14.53
CA ILE A 163 -3.75 -0.81 13.62
C ILE A 163 -3.41 -1.75 12.46
N ALA A 164 -3.07 -3.01 12.74
CA ALA A 164 -2.77 -4.00 11.71
C ALA A 164 -3.97 -4.26 10.79
N ALA A 165 -5.19 -4.30 11.33
CA ALA A 165 -6.41 -4.43 10.54
C ALA A 165 -6.62 -3.24 9.60
N CYS A 166 -6.34 -2.02 10.08
CA CYS A 166 -6.41 -0.81 9.27
C CYS A 166 -5.38 -0.84 8.13
N ILE A 167 -4.13 -1.24 8.41
CA ILE A 167 -3.09 -1.39 7.39
C ILE A 167 -3.44 -2.52 6.40
N GLU A 168 -4.01 -3.64 6.86
CA GLU A 168 -4.46 -4.72 5.97
C GLU A 168 -5.51 -4.24 4.97
N ALA A 169 -6.42 -3.37 5.42
CA ALA A 169 -7.48 -2.84 4.58
C ALA A 169 -6.96 -1.92 3.46
N THR A 170 -5.76 -1.34 3.59
CA THR A 170 -5.18 -0.48 2.53
C THR A 170 -4.63 -1.27 1.35
N ILE A 171 -4.53 -2.62 1.44
CA ILE A 171 -4.08 -3.43 0.29
C ILE A 171 -5.05 -3.23 -0.90
N PRO A 172 -4.60 -2.60 -2.00
CA PRO A 172 -5.51 -2.08 -3.01
C PRO A 172 -5.95 -3.14 -4.03
N PHE A 173 -7.08 -2.89 -4.69
CA PHE A 173 -7.54 -3.56 -5.92
C PHE A 173 -7.68 -5.09 -5.83
N ARG A 174 -7.90 -5.62 -4.63
CA ARG A 174 -8.05 -7.06 -4.41
C ARG A 174 -9.39 -7.56 -4.94
N PRO A 175 -9.42 -8.71 -5.65
CA PRO A 175 -10.68 -9.23 -6.18
C PRO A 175 -11.60 -9.80 -5.09
N ASP A 176 -12.88 -9.89 -5.44
CA ASP A 176 -13.98 -10.42 -4.60
C ASP A 176 -13.97 -11.96 -4.44
N PHE A 177 -12.92 -12.63 -4.88
CA PHE A 177 -12.74 -14.05 -4.66
C PHE A 177 -11.44 -14.30 -3.91
N GLU A 178 -11.53 -15.18 -2.92
CA GLU A 178 -10.36 -15.83 -2.39
C GLU A 178 -9.92 -16.87 -3.43
N ARG A 179 -8.76 -16.66 -4.06
CA ARG A 179 -8.09 -17.78 -4.71
C ARG A 179 -7.76 -18.74 -3.57
N SER A 180 -8.38 -19.92 -3.52
CA SER A 180 -8.03 -20.91 -2.49
C SER A 180 -6.51 -21.11 -2.56
N ARG A 181 -5.79 -20.64 -1.54
CA ARG A 181 -4.32 -20.76 -1.49
C ARG A 181 -3.87 -22.22 -1.30
N GLN A 182 -4.83 -23.14 -1.19
CA GLN A 182 -4.66 -24.58 -1.46
C GLN A 182 -5.29 -24.93 -2.82
N ALA A 183 -4.46 -24.96 -3.87
CA ALA A 183 -4.79 -25.67 -5.11
C ALA A 183 -3.51 -26.28 -5.72
N SER A 184 -2.79 -27.05 -4.90
CA SER A 184 -2.03 -28.19 -5.42
C SER A 184 -2.91 -29.43 -5.37
N SER A 185 -3.97 -29.45 -6.18
CA SER A 185 -4.58 -30.71 -6.60
C SER A 185 -4.93 -30.61 -8.08
N VAL A 186 -4.55 -31.65 -8.79
CA VAL A 186 -4.60 -31.77 -10.26
C VAL A 186 -6.04 -31.80 -10.81
N TYR A 187 -7.07 -31.69 -9.97
CA TYR A 187 -8.46 -31.63 -10.38
C TYR A 187 -9.29 -30.75 -9.44
N GLY A 188 -9.77 -29.62 -9.96
CA GLY A 188 -10.88 -28.86 -9.38
C GLY A 188 -10.47 -27.56 -8.67
N ARG A 189 -10.77 -26.43 -9.31
CA ARG A 189 -10.84 -25.12 -8.64
C ARG A 189 -11.93 -25.21 -7.57
N VAL A 190 -11.56 -25.17 -6.30
CA VAL A 190 -12.53 -24.90 -5.22
C VAL A 190 -12.79 -23.39 -5.27
N ILE A 191 -13.94 -23.01 -5.84
CA ILE A 191 -14.43 -21.64 -5.77
C ILE A 191 -15.03 -21.50 -4.36
N CYS A 192 -14.26 -20.94 -3.43
CA CYS A 192 -14.80 -20.45 -2.16
C CYS A 192 -15.82 -19.34 -2.45
N ALA A 193 -16.82 -19.16 -1.57
CA ALA A 193 -17.84 -18.12 -1.72
C ALA A 193 -17.20 -16.76 -2.05
N GLN A 194 -17.75 -16.03 -3.04
CA GLN A 194 -17.29 -14.68 -3.37
C GLN A 194 -17.48 -13.78 -2.14
N LYS A 195 -16.37 -13.40 -1.51
CA LYS A 195 -16.32 -12.46 -0.41
C LYS A 195 -15.36 -11.36 -0.81
N ASN A 196 -15.83 -10.12 -0.72
CA ASN A 196 -14.97 -8.95 -0.92
C ASN A 196 -13.85 -8.94 0.14
N PRO A 197 -12.76 -8.20 -0.09
CA PRO A 197 -11.61 -8.19 0.81
C PRO A 197 -11.93 -7.78 2.26
N ILE A 198 -12.86 -6.85 2.44
CA ILE A 198 -13.26 -6.36 3.76
C ILE A 198 -14.08 -7.40 4.54
N GLU A 199 -14.95 -8.17 3.88
CA GLU A 199 -15.65 -9.29 4.52
C GLU A 199 -14.65 -10.36 5.00
N ARG A 200 -13.59 -10.63 4.22
CA ARG A 200 -12.52 -11.54 4.64
C ARG A 200 -11.74 -10.99 5.84
N LEU A 201 -11.47 -9.69 5.86
CA LEU A 201 -10.87 -9.03 7.02
C LEU A 201 -11.78 -9.18 8.25
N TYR A 202 -13.08 -8.89 8.13
CA TYR A 202 -14.04 -9.03 9.22
C TYR A 202 -14.05 -10.44 9.82
N GLU A 203 -14.03 -11.49 8.99
CA GLU A 203 -13.97 -12.88 9.47
C GLU A 203 -12.68 -13.19 10.23
N ARG A 204 -11.54 -12.69 9.73
CA ARG A 204 -10.26 -12.82 10.44
C ARG A 204 -10.27 -12.04 11.75
N LEU A 205 -10.96 -10.90 11.83
CA LEU A 205 -11.14 -10.18 13.08
C LEU A 205 -12.02 -10.94 14.07
N ILE A 206 -13.10 -11.59 13.62
CA ILE A 206 -13.90 -12.47 14.48
C ILE A 206 -13.03 -13.60 15.05
N ALA A 207 -12.29 -14.30 14.18
CA ALA A 207 -11.44 -15.42 14.58
C ALA A 207 -10.34 -14.99 15.56
N THR A 208 -9.64 -13.89 15.27
CA THR A 208 -8.57 -13.37 16.13
C THR A 208 -9.08 -12.80 17.45
N ASN A 209 -10.26 -12.16 17.47
CA ASN A 209 -10.91 -11.71 18.71
C ASN A 209 -11.19 -12.89 19.65
N GLN A 210 -11.60 -14.04 19.11
CA GLN A 210 -11.81 -15.27 19.88
C GLN A 210 -10.50 -15.90 20.33
N GLU A 211 -9.55 -16.08 19.42
CA GLU A 211 -8.26 -16.75 19.68
C GLU A 211 -7.41 -16.00 20.73
N PHE A 212 -7.38 -14.67 20.66
CA PHE A 212 -6.60 -13.83 21.58
C PHE A 212 -7.41 -13.35 22.80
N GLY A 213 -8.69 -13.68 22.87
CA GLY A 213 -9.54 -13.40 24.03
C GLY A 213 -9.80 -11.93 24.31
N PHE A 214 -9.86 -11.08 23.27
CA PHE A 214 -10.11 -9.64 23.43
C PHE A 214 -11.54 -9.34 23.92
N GLY A 215 -12.48 -10.27 23.70
CA GLY A 215 -13.84 -10.19 24.24
C GLY A 215 -14.70 -9.08 23.62
N TYR A 216 -14.36 -8.61 22.41
CA TYR A 216 -15.16 -7.59 21.72
C TYR A 216 -16.47 -8.17 21.19
N THR A 217 -17.52 -7.37 21.32
CA THR A 217 -18.83 -7.69 20.77
C THR A 217 -18.85 -7.53 19.26
N GLU A 218 -19.83 -8.14 18.61
CA GLU A 218 -20.02 -7.99 17.16
C GLU A 218 -20.12 -6.52 16.73
N ALA A 219 -20.90 -5.71 17.45
CA ALA A 219 -21.01 -4.28 17.19
C ALA A 219 -19.64 -3.57 17.23
N LYS A 220 -18.77 -3.95 18.18
CA LYS A 220 -17.43 -3.36 18.27
C LYS A 220 -16.51 -3.81 17.13
N LEU A 221 -16.65 -5.06 16.66
CA LEU A 221 -15.93 -5.56 15.49
C LEU A 221 -16.36 -4.80 14.22
N VAL A 222 -17.67 -4.56 14.06
CA VAL A 222 -18.21 -3.75 12.96
C VAL A 222 -17.64 -2.33 12.98
N ASP A 223 -17.57 -1.69 14.15
CA ASP A 223 -16.95 -0.36 14.28
C ASP A 223 -15.47 -0.36 13.86
N ILE A 224 -14.72 -1.42 14.19
CA ILE A 224 -13.32 -1.57 13.78
C ILE A 224 -13.23 -1.72 12.26
N VAL A 225 -14.11 -2.50 11.65
CA VAL A 225 -14.12 -2.65 10.18
C VAL A 225 -14.50 -1.35 9.49
N HIS A 226 -15.46 -0.58 10.02
CA HIS A 226 -15.77 0.75 9.51
C HIS A 226 -14.55 1.69 9.57
N LEU A 227 -13.76 1.63 10.65
CA LEU A 227 -12.52 2.38 10.74
C LEU A 227 -11.53 1.97 9.64
N CYS A 228 -11.38 0.67 9.39
CA CYS A 228 -10.52 0.12 8.35
C CYS A 228 -10.97 0.57 6.95
N VAL A 229 -12.28 0.50 6.65
CA VAL A 229 -12.87 0.97 5.39
C VAL A 229 -12.62 2.46 5.17
N ASN A 230 -12.79 3.28 6.22
CA ASN A 230 -12.57 4.72 6.12
C ASN A 230 -11.10 5.05 5.80
N LEU A 231 -10.14 4.37 6.44
CA LEU A 231 -8.73 4.56 6.15
C LEU A 231 -8.40 4.14 4.71
N ALA A 232 -8.79 2.92 4.31
CA ALA A 232 -8.53 2.39 2.97
C ALA A 232 -9.11 3.27 1.86
N ASN A 233 -10.32 3.81 2.07
CA ASN A 233 -10.94 4.73 1.11
C ASN A 233 -10.24 6.08 1.06
N ARG A 234 -9.67 6.55 2.17
CA ARG A 234 -8.89 7.80 2.20
C ARG A 234 -7.55 7.63 1.51
N ASP A 235 -6.89 6.51 1.72
CA ASP A 235 -5.66 6.15 1.02
C ASP A 235 -5.84 6.25 -0.51
N LEU A 236 -6.94 5.69 -1.01
CA LEU A 236 -7.29 5.71 -2.43
C LEU A 236 -8.11 6.95 -2.86
N GLN A 237 -8.19 8.01 -2.04
CA GLN A 237 -9.07 9.15 -2.32
C GLN A 237 -8.72 9.89 -3.62
N GLY A 238 -7.47 9.80 -4.09
CA GLY A 238 -7.02 10.39 -5.35
C GLY A 238 -7.87 9.97 -6.54
N PHE A 239 -8.42 8.75 -6.55
CA PHE A 239 -9.33 8.27 -7.59
C PHE A 239 -10.65 9.05 -7.63
N ASN A 240 -11.09 9.61 -6.50
CA ASN A 240 -12.29 10.45 -6.41
C ASN A 240 -11.99 11.95 -6.57
N SER A 241 -10.78 12.33 -7.02
CA SER A 241 -10.47 13.73 -7.28
C SER A 241 -11.45 14.35 -8.28
N GLN A 242 -12.02 15.49 -7.91
CA GLN A 242 -12.86 16.32 -8.80
C GLN A 242 -12.01 17.09 -9.81
N LYS A 243 -10.73 17.28 -9.51
CA LYS A 243 -9.74 17.93 -10.36
C LYS A 243 -8.95 16.87 -11.10
N SER A 244 -9.20 16.75 -12.38
CA SER A 244 -8.56 15.75 -13.24
C SER A 244 -7.04 15.91 -13.30
N GLU A 245 -6.53 17.13 -13.19
CA GLU A 245 -5.09 17.41 -13.12
C GLU A 245 -4.43 16.71 -11.94
N VAL A 246 -5.05 16.74 -10.75
CA VAL A 246 -4.51 16.07 -9.55
C VAL A 246 -4.48 14.55 -9.74
N PHE A 247 -5.50 13.97 -10.37
CA PHE A 247 -5.52 12.53 -10.64
C PHE A 247 -4.44 12.12 -11.65
N LEU A 248 -4.24 12.92 -12.70
CA LEU A 248 -3.22 12.65 -13.72
C LEU A 248 -1.80 12.84 -13.17
N ASP A 249 -1.58 13.85 -12.33
CA ASP A 249 -0.30 14.08 -11.65
C ASP A 249 0.06 12.86 -10.78
N ASN A 250 -0.86 12.41 -9.94
CA ASN A 250 -0.69 11.19 -9.13
C ASN A 250 -0.42 9.95 -9.99
N THR A 251 -1.09 9.84 -11.15
CA THR A 251 -0.87 8.73 -12.10
C THR A 251 0.55 8.80 -12.68
N TRP A 252 1.09 10.00 -12.90
CA TRP A 252 2.46 10.20 -13.36
C TRP A 252 3.48 9.88 -12.26
N ASP A 253 3.23 10.29 -11.02
CA ASP A 253 4.08 9.95 -9.87
C ASP A 253 4.21 8.43 -9.72
N LEU A 254 3.09 7.69 -9.82
CA LEU A 254 3.08 6.23 -9.81
C LEU A 254 3.84 5.61 -11.00
N LEU A 255 3.76 6.22 -12.19
CA LEU A 255 4.51 5.78 -13.38
C LEU A 255 6.01 5.87 -13.15
N LEU A 256 6.51 6.98 -12.58
CA LEU A 256 7.94 7.16 -12.26
C LEU A 256 8.39 6.19 -11.18
N GLU A 257 7.61 6.09 -10.11
CA GLU A 257 7.91 5.25 -8.97
C GLU A 257 8.02 3.76 -9.33
N SER A 258 7.16 3.27 -10.22
CA SER A 258 7.19 1.87 -10.66
C SER A 258 8.19 1.59 -11.79
N ASN A 259 8.91 2.60 -12.29
CA ASN A 259 9.80 2.48 -13.45
C ASN A 259 11.09 3.30 -13.24
N HIS A 260 12.01 2.78 -12.43
CA HIS A 260 13.23 3.48 -11.98
C HIS A 260 14.09 4.05 -13.11
N HIS A 261 14.12 3.40 -14.28
CA HIS A 261 14.87 3.90 -15.44
C HIS A 261 14.34 5.24 -15.95
N LEU A 262 13.09 5.62 -15.67
CA LEU A 262 12.53 6.91 -16.04
C LEU A 262 12.95 8.06 -15.12
N CYS A 263 13.51 7.76 -13.94
CA CYS A 263 13.91 8.78 -12.96
C CYS A 263 15.09 9.63 -13.45
N ASP A 264 15.92 9.07 -14.33
CA ASP A 264 17.01 9.81 -14.97
C ASP A 264 16.65 10.10 -16.43
N ARG A 265 16.51 11.39 -16.73
CA ARG A 265 16.03 11.89 -18.03
C ARG A 265 17.02 11.62 -19.16
N ASP A 266 18.30 11.44 -18.84
CA ASP A 266 19.35 11.31 -19.83
C ASP A 266 19.74 9.85 -20.13
N SER A 267 19.22 8.88 -19.37
CA SER A 267 19.63 7.48 -19.51
C SER A 267 18.59 6.57 -20.14
N HIS A 268 17.31 6.94 -20.20
CA HIS A 268 16.31 6.07 -20.80
C HIS A 268 16.09 6.29 -22.30
N THR A 269 15.96 5.18 -23.01
CA THR A 269 15.61 5.12 -24.42
C THR A 269 14.12 5.37 -24.64
N ILE A 270 13.76 5.76 -25.86
CA ILE A 270 12.34 5.88 -26.25
C ILE A 270 11.58 4.55 -26.12
N ALA A 271 12.24 3.42 -26.34
CA ALA A 271 11.66 2.09 -26.22
C ALA A 271 11.31 1.76 -24.76
N GLU A 272 12.20 2.09 -23.81
CA GLU A 272 11.97 1.92 -22.38
C GLU A 272 10.84 2.82 -21.86
N TYR A 273 10.76 4.05 -22.37
CA TYR A 273 9.63 4.96 -22.10
C TYR A 273 8.31 4.37 -22.61
N ARG A 274 8.27 3.89 -23.85
CA ARG A 274 7.09 3.22 -24.41
C ARG A 274 6.68 2.01 -23.57
N ILE A 275 7.63 1.16 -23.17
CA ILE A 275 7.34 -0.03 -22.36
C ILE A 275 6.70 0.36 -21.03
N ALA A 276 7.24 1.38 -20.34
CA ALA A 276 6.69 1.86 -19.08
C ALA A 276 5.27 2.41 -19.23
N LEU A 277 5.03 3.25 -20.26
CA LEU A 277 3.69 3.74 -20.59
C LEU A 277 2.72 2.61 -20.93
N GLY A 278 3.17 1.63 -21.73
CA GLY A 278 2.38 0.49 -22.15
C GLY A 278 1.96 -0.41 -20.97
N LYS A 279 2.86 -0.67 -20.02
CA LYS A 279 2.56 -1.41 -18.79
C LYS A 279 1.50 -0.70 -17.95
N ASN A 280 1.64 0.61 -17.74
CA ASN A 280 0.69 1.41 -16.97
C ASN A 280 -0.68 1.51 -17.66
N TYR A 281 -0.69 1.76 -18.98
CA TYR A 281 -1.93 1.75 -19.75
C TYR A 281 -2.62 0.38 -19.67
N TYR A 282 -1.87 -0.71 -19.82
CA TYR A 282 -2.40 -2.07 -19.70
C TYR A 282 -2.98 -2.34 -18.30
N PHE A 283 -2.32 -1.87 -17.24
CA PHE A 283 -2.81 -1.94 -15.87
C PHE A 283 -4.16 -1.24 -15.69
N LEU A 284 -4.24 0.04 -16.09
CA LEU A 284 -5.48 0.81 -15.99
C LEU A 284 -6.60 0.22 -16.84
N GLN A 285 -6.30 -0.36 -18.00
CA GLN A 285 -7.30 -0.89 -18.92
C GLN A 285 -7.84 -2.27 -18.50
N ASN A 286 -6.97 -3.18 -18.05
CA ASN A 286 -7.32 -4.60 -17.91
C ASN A 286 -7.41 -5.09 -16.47
N PHE A 287 -6.67 -4.48 -15.53
CA PHE A 287 -6.65 -4.92 -14.14
C PHE A 287 -7.50 -4.04 -13.23
N LEU A 288 -7.45 -2.72 -13.43
CA LEU A 288 -8.11 -1.78 -12.53
C LEU A 288 -9.60 -1.58 -12.88
N GLN A 289 -10.46 -2.27 -12.14
CA GLN A 289 -11.91 -2.10 -12.21
C GLN A 289 -12.37 -1.06 -11.18
N PRO A 290 -13.25 -0.10 -11.55
CA PRO A 290 -13.73 0.93 -10.61
C PRO A 290 -14.31 0.36 -9.32
N SER A 291 -14.99 -0.79 -9.39
CA SER A 291 -15.61 -1.45 -8.25
C SER A 291 -14.62 -2.02 -7.23
N LEU A 292 -13.33 -2.09 -7.54
CA LEU A 292 -12.28 -2.60 -6.66
C LEU A 292 -11.47 -1.48 -5.98
N ILE A 293 -11.80 -0.22 -6.25
CA ILE A 293 -11.07 0.94 -5.71
C ILE A 293 -11.54 1.25 -4.31
N PHE A 294 -12.83 1.52 -4.15
CA PHE A 294 -13.41 1.87 -2.86
C PHE A 294 -14.06 0.67 -2.22
N ASN A 295 -14.01 0.65 -0.90
CA ASN A 295 -14.60 -0.36 -0.05
C ASN A 295 -15.91 0.15 0.58
N GLN A 296 -16.86 -0.76 0.76
CA GLN A 296 -18.07 -0.54 1.54
C GLN A 296 -18.32 -1.76 2.42
N PHE A 297 -18.69 -1.53 3.67
CA PHE A 297 -19.05 -2.59 4.61
C PHE A 297 -20.28 -2.18 5.41
N GLN A 298 -21.27 -3.07 5.47
CA GLN A 298 -22.52 -2.89 6.23
C GLN A 298 -23.16 -1.48 6.10
N GLY A 299 -23.14 -0.93 4.89
CA GLY A 299 -23.75 0.37 4.59
C GLY A 299 -22.89 1.61 4.88
N GLN A 300 -21.61 1.42 5.24
CA GLN A 300 -20.62 2.49 5.36
C GLN A 300 -19.49 2.36 4.32
N PRO A 301 -19.19 3.41 3.54
CA PRO A 301 -19.90 4.69 3.48
C PRO A 301 -21.33 4.52 2.93
N GLU A 302 -22.18 5.52 3.13
CA GLU A 302 -23.55 5.51 2.62
C GLU A 302 -23.58 5.21 1.10
N LYS A 303 -24.52 4.37 0.66
CA LYS A 303 -24.63 3.91 -0.73
C LYS A 303 -24.56 5.04 -1.76
N ALA A 304 -25.26 6.15 -1.54
CA ALA A 304 -25.24 7.29 -2.46
C ALA A 304 -23.87 8.01 -2.53
N VAL A 305 -23.10 7.99 -1.43
CA VAL A 305 -21.73 8.50 -1.41
C VAL A 305 -20.80 7.54 -2.16
N TYR A 306 -20.90 6.25 -1.84
CA TYR A 306 -20.13 5.19 -2.49
C TYR A 306 -20.31 5.18 -4.01
N GLU A 307 -21.55 5.21 -4.49
CA GLU A 307 -21.86 5.22 -5.93
C GLU A 307 -21.27 6.45 -6.64
N ARG A 308 -21.28 7.62 -5.99
CA ARG A 308 -20.64 8.82 -6.53
C ARG A 308 -19.13 8.66 -6.67
N TRP A 309 -18.47 8.07 -5.67
CA TRP A 309 -17.03 7.81 -5.73
C TRP A 309 -16.67 6.84 -6.85
N ILE A 310 -17.46 5.77 -7.04
CA ILE A 310 -17.26 4.82 -8.14
C ILE A 310 -17.44 5.49 -9.50
N ILE A 311 -18.45 6.35 -9.66
CA ILE A 311 -18.67 7.11 -10.90
C ILE A 311 -17.48 8.04 -11.17
N GLN A 312 -17.01 8.78 -10.17
CA GLN A 312 -15.89 9.70 -10.33
C GLN A 312 -14.60 8.94 -10.67
N ALA A 313 -14.31 7.85 -9.98
CA ALA A 313 -13.16 7.00 -10.28
C ALA A 313 -13.21 6.44 -11.70
N LYS A 314 -14.38 6.00 -12.15
CA LYS A 314 -14.58 5.57 -13.55
C LYS A 314 -14.27 6.68 -14.55
N ASN A 315 -14.72 7.91 -14.28
CA ASN A 315 -14.43 9.06 -15.15
C ASN A 315 -12.93 9.38 -15.20
N ASN A 316 -12.28 9.41 -14.04
CA ASN A 316 -10.84 9.63 -13.92
C ASN A 316 -10.03 8.54 -14.64
N LEU A 317 -10.39 7.25 -14.46
CA LEU A 317 -9.76 6.15 -15.18
C LEU A 317 -9.92 6.27 -16.70
N ASN A 318 -11.10 6.64 -17.18
CA ASN A 318 -11.32 6.85 -18.62
C ASN A 318 -10.45 7.99 -19.16
N LEU A 319 -10.30 9.08 -18.40
CA LEU A 319 -9.43 10.17 -18.77
C LEU A 319 -7.95 9.74 -18.81
N ALA A 320 -7.45 9.04 -17.78
CA ALA A 320 -6.07 8.56 -17.77
C ALA A 320 -5.79 7.57 -18.90
N ARG A 321 -6.75 6.68 -19.25
CA ARG A 321 -6.64 5.81 -20.42
C ARG A 321 -6.52 6.62 -21.71
N LEU A 322 -7.35 7.65 -21.90
CA LEU A 322 -7.26 8.51 -23.08
C LEU A 322 -5.92 9.25 -23.14
N TYR A 323 -5.48 9.80 -22.01
CA TYR A 323 -4.23 10.55 -21.88
C TYR A 323 -3.00 9.65 -22.15
N LEU A 324 -2.84 8.57 -21.40
CA LEU A 324 -1.72 7.63 -21.55
C LEU A 324 -1.74 6.94 -22.92
N GLY A 325 -2.94 6.62 -23.44
CA GLY A 325 -3.08 6.06 -24.79
C GLY A 325 -2.60 7.04 -25.87
N SER A 326 -2.93 8.33 -25.73
CA SER A 326 -2.44 9.37 -26.65
C SER A 326 -0.92 9.54 -26.57
N GLN A 327 -0.35 9.56 -25.36
CA GLN A 327 1.10 9.59 -25.15
C GLN A 327 1.78 8.36 -25.77
N LEU A 328 1.22 7.16 -25.54
CA LEU A 328 1.76 5.91 -26.07
C LEU A 328 1.77 5.89 -27.61
N VAL A 329 0.70 6.35 -28.27
CA VAL A 329 0.64 6.46 -29.73
C VAL A 329 1.68 7.47 -30.24
N ALA A 330 1.81 8.64 -29.60
CA ALA A 330 2.81 9.62 -29.98
C ALA A 330 4.23 9.06 -29.84
N THR A 331 4.54 8.39 -28.72
CA THR A 331 5.82 7.72 -28.50
C THR A 331 6.09 6.65 -29.56
N LEU A 332 5.10 5.83 -29.93
CA LEU A 332 5.24 4.81 -30.98
C LEU A 332 5.57 5.40 -32.35
N ILE A 333 4.96 6.54 -32.71
CA ILE A 333 5.26 7.23 -33.97
C ILE A 333 6.73 7.69 -33.97
N VAL A 334 7.16 8.34 -32.89
CA VAL A 334 8.53 8.84 -32.75
C VAL A 334 9.54 7.67 -32.74
N GLU A 335 9.28 6.61 -31.97
CA GLU A 335 10.11 5.39 -31.94
C GLU A 335 10.21 4.76 -33.32
N SER A 336 9.12 4.70 -34.09
CA SER A 336 9.12 4.12 -35.45
C SER A 336 9.96 4.94 -36.44
N ILE A 337 9.97 6.27 -36.29
CA ILE A 337 10.81 7.16 -37.11
C ILE A 337 12.28 6.98 -36.73
N CYS A 338 12.59 7.01 -35.43
CA CYS A 338 13.95 6.90 -34.90
C CYS A 338 14.55 5.50 -35.10
N GLY A 339 13.75 4.44 -34.99
CA GLY A 339 14.21 3.05 -35.03
C GLY A 339 14.90 2.65 -36.34
N LYS A 340 14.65 3.38 -37.44
CA LYS A 340 15.36 3.18 -38.71
C LYS A 340 16.79 3.75 -38.73
N PHE A 341 17.10 4.70 -37.85
CA PHE A 341 18.34 5.47 -37.88
C PHE A 341 19.18 5.33 -36.60
N ALA A 342 18.53 5.19 -35.45
CA ALA A 342 19.17 5.12 -34.14
C ALA A 342 18.24 4.45 -33.09
N PRO A 343 18.16 3.10 -33.07
CA PRO A 343 17.24 2.36 -32.21
C PRO A 343 17.53 2.46 -30.70
N GLN A 344 18.72 2.96 -30.32
CA GLN A 344 19.14 3.14 -28.93
C GLN A 344 19.25 4.63 -28.53
N MET A 345 18.58 5.51 -29.27
CA MET A 345 18.60 6.94 -28.96
C MET A 345 17.81 7.23 -27.69
N THR A 346 18.37 8.05 -26.80
CA THR A 346 17.71 8.50 -25.57
C THR A 346 16.54 9.41 -25.90
N LEU A 347 15.51 9.42 -25.05
CA LEU A 347 14.37 10.30 -25.25
C LEU A 347 14.81 11.77 -25.30
N SER A 348 15.71 12.19 -24.39
CA SER A 348 16.24 13.56 -24.32
C SER A 348 16.93 14.03 -25.61
N THR A 349 17.61 13.12 -26.31
CA THR A 349 18.24 13.42 -27.62
C THR A 349 17.18 13.71 -28.70
N ILE A 350 16.01 13.07 -28.62
CA ILE A 350 14.95 13.17 -29.62
C ILE A 350 14.08 14.41 -29.38
N VAL A 351 13.66 14.65 -28.14
CA VAL A 351 12.75 15.76 -27.80
C VAL A 351 13.50 17.08 -27.54
N GLY A 352 14.83 17.04 -27.46
CA GLY A 352 15.67 18.14 -27.04
C GLY A 352 15.73 18.25 -25.51
N GLN A 353 16.84 18.74 -24.98
CA GLN A 353 16.92 19.13 -23.57
C GLN A 353 16.02 20.36 -23.37
N SER A 354 14.83 20.16 -22.82
CA SER A 354 14.02 21.27 -22.30
C SER A 354 14.80 21.92 -21.15
N CYS A 355 15.16 23.20 -21.30
CA CYS A 355 15.85 24.02 -20.29
C CYS A 355 15.11 24.06 -18.95
#